data_AF-A0A962WVD2-F1
#
_entry.id   AF-A0A962WVD2-F1
#
_cell.length_a   1.000
_cell.length_b   1.000
_cell.length_c   1.000
_cell.angle_alpha   90.00
_cell.angle_beta   90.00
_cell.angle_gamma   90.00
#
_symmetry.space_group_name_H-M   'P 1'
#
loop_
_entity.id
_entity.type
_entity.pdbx_description
1 polymer ?
#
loop_
_entity_poly.entity_id
_entity_poly.type
_entity_poly.pdbx_seq_one_letter_code
_entity_poly.pdbx_strand_id
1 'polypeptide(L)' 'MGKPVFITVELPEQDIAQALANYFKRVGWHDIRNNAVDDDEAFEIRDGLALLSGALQRDGYTPR' A
#
# COMPACT_ATOMS: atom_id res chain seq x y z
N MET A 1 3.57 -14.09 -16.60
CA MET A 1 3.72 -13.79 -15.16
C MET A 1 5.14 -13.26 -14.97
N GLY A 2 5.28 -12.00 -14.57
CA GLY A 2 6.60 -11.37 -14.40
C GLY A 2 7.41 -12.03 -13.26
N LYS A 3 8.73 -11.80 -13.25
CA LYS A 3 9.59 -12.23 -12.14
C LYS A 3 9.13 -11.51 -10.86
N PRO A 4 9.04 -12.20 -9.71
CA PRO A 4 8.71 -11.53 -8.45
C PRO A 4 9.75 -10.46 -8.10
N VAL A 5 9.27 -9.30 -7.65
CA VAL A 5 10.09 -8.18 -7.17
C VAL A 5 9.97 -8.13 -5.65
N PHE A 6 11.11 -8.09 -4.96
CA PHE A 6 11.17 -7.93 -3.51
C PHE A 6 11.66 -6.53 -3.18
N ILE A 7 10.92 -5.84 -2.31
CA ILE A 7 11.24 -4.51 -1.83
C ILE A 7 11.45 -4.59 -0.32
N THR A 8 12.61 -4.16 0.15
CA THR A 8 12.95 -4.08 1.58
C THR A 8 13.19 -2.61 1.92
N VAL A 9 12.44 -2.09 2.89
CA VAL A 9 12.52 -0.70 3.33
C VAL A 9 12.63 -0.67 4.85
N GLU A 10 13.60 0.09 5.35
CA GLU A 10 13.72 0.39 6.78
C GLU A 10 12.90 1.65 7.08
N LEU A 11 11.93 1.52 7.99
CA LEU A 11 11.17 2.67 8.50
C LEU A 11 11.80 3.07 9.84
N PRO A 12 12.29 4.32 9.98
CA PRO A 12 13.09 4.71 11.14
C PRO A 12 12.30 4.77 12.45
N GLU A 13 10.98 4.95 12.36
CA GLU A 13 10.08 5.07 13.52
C GLU A 13 8.80 4.25 13.31
N GLN A 14 8.31 3.61 14.38
CA GLN A 14 7.10 2.78 14.36
C GLN A 14 5.84 3.58 13.96
N ASP A 15 5.79 4.86 14.31
CA ASP A 15 4.66 5.74 14.00
C ASP A 15 4.47 5.93 12.49
N ILE A 16 5.55 5.84 11.71
CA ILE A 16 5.50 5.91 10.23
C ILE A 16 4.80 4.67 9.68
N ALA A 17 5.16 3.47 10.17
CA ALA A 17 4.52 2.22 9.76
C ALA A 17 3.01 2.23 10.11
N GLN A 18 2.67 2.70 11.30
CA GLN A 18 1.29 2.84 11.74
C GLN A 18 0.51 3.88 10.91
N ALA A 19 1.14 4.99 10.54
CA ALA A 19 0.55 6.01 9.68
C ALA A 19 0.27 5.47 8.27
N LEU A 20 1.20 4.72 7.69
CA LEU A 20 1.01 4.05 6.40
C LEU A 20 -0.15 3.05 6.43
N ALA A 21 -0.25 2.24 7.49
CA ALA A 21 -1.37 1.30 7.65
C ALA A 21 -2.72 2.03 7.65
N ASN A 22 -2.81 3.14 8.38
CA ASN A 22 -4.01 3.98 8.40
C ASN A 22 -4.30 4.64 7.05
N TYR A 23 -3.26 5.12 6.35
CA TYR A 23 -3.38 5.75 5.05
C TYR A 23 -3.89 4.75 4.01
N PHE A 24 -3.29 3.57 3.89
CA PHE A 24 -3.70 2.55 2.94
C PHE A 24 -5.13 2.04 3.16
N LYS A 25 -5.65 2.07 4.39
CA LYS A 25 -7.08 1.82 4.68
C LYS A 25 -8.01 2.91 4.14
N ARG A 26 -7.54 4.16 4.06
CA ARG A 26 -8.36 5.33 3.70
C ARG A 26 -8.31 5.69 2.23
N VAL A 27 -7.21 5.37 1.55
CA VAL A 27 -7.05 5.62 0.11
C VAL A 27 -8.14 4.85 -0.64
N GLY A 28 -9.05 5.60 -1.25
CA GLY A 28 -10.17 5.06 -1.99
C GLY A 28 -9.87 4.93 -3.48
N TRP A 29 -10.77 4.27 -4.20
CA TRP A 29 -10.68 4.12 -5.65
C TRP A 29 -10.56 5.46 -6.40
N HIS A 30 -11.24 6.51 -5.92
CA HIS A 30 -11.18 7.83 -6.53
C HIS A 30 -9.77 8.45 -6.41
N ASP A 31 -9.13 8.35 -5.24
CA ASP A 31 -7.76 8.85 -5.03
C ASP A 31 -6.76 8.13 -5.93
N ILE A 32 -6.90 6.80 -6.05
CA ILE A 32 -6.04 5.98 -6.90
C ILE A 32 -6.21 6.38 -8.36
N ARG A 33 -7.44 6.43 -8.86
CA ARG A 33 -7.74 6.75 -10.26
C ARG A 33 -7.31 8.16 -10.66
N ASN A 34 -7.38 9.13 -9.75
CA ASN A 34 -6.93 10.49 -10.02
C ASN A 34 -5.41 10.62 -10.20
N ASN A 35 -4.63 9.64 -9.72
CA ASN A 35 -3.16 9.64 -9.81
C ASN A 35 -2.63 8.65 -10.86
N ALA A 36 -3.48 7.81 -11.43
CA ALA A 36 -3.13 6.87 -12.47
C ALA A 36 -3.26 7.50 -13.87
N VAL A 37 -2.47 7.02 -14.83
CA VAL A 37 -2.55 7.38 -16.24
C VAL A 37 -3.83 6.82 -16.87
N ASP A 38 -4.21 5.60 -16.48
CA ASP A 38 -5.42 4.93 -16.93
C ASP A 38 -6.00 3.99 -15.86
N ASP A 39 -7.10 3.32 -16.21
CA ASP A 39 -7.79 2.42 -15.29
C ASP A 39 -6.99 1.14 -15.01
N ASP A 40 -6.16 0.69 -15.96
CA ASP A 40 -5.34 -0.51 -15.79
C ASP A 40 -4.25 -0.26 -14.73
N GLU A 41 -3.53 0.86 -14.84
CA GLU A 41 -2.57 1.29 -13.80
C GLU A 41 -3.25 1.52 -12.46
N ALA A 42 -4.49 2.06 -12.44
CA ALA A 42 -5.24 2.23 -11.20
C ALA A 42 -5.51 0.89 -10.48
N PHE A 43 -5.81 -0.18 -11.22
CA PHE A 43 -5.95 -1.52 -10.65
C PHE A 43 -4.61 -2.07 -10.14
N GLU A 44 -3.52 -1.88 -10.89
CA GLU A 44 -2.17 -2.30 -10.46
C GLU A 44 -1.74 -1.61 -9.15
N ILE A 45 -1.98 -0.29 -9.03
CA ILE A 45 -1.73 0.47 -7.81
C ILE A 45 -2.56 -0.06 -6.65
N ARG A 46 -3.86 -0.32 -6.87
CA ARG A 46 -4.76 -0.86 -5.84
C ARG A 46 -4.24 -2.20 -5.31
N ASP A 47 -3.83 -3.10 -6.19
CA ASP A 47 -3.30 -4.41 -5.80
C ASP A 47 -1.97 -4.28 -5.04
N GLY A 48 -1.10 -3.36 -5.47
CA GLY A 48 0.12 -3.01 -4.75
C GLY A 48 -0.14 -2.50 -3.32
N LEU A 49 -1.08 -1.55 -3.16
CA LEU A 49 -1.47 -1.03 -1.85
C LEU A 49 -2.05 -2.13 -0.94
N ALA A 50 -2.81 -3.07 -1.49
CA ALA A 50 -3.34 -4.20 -0.74
C ALA A 50 -2.22 -5.12 -0.21
N LEU A 51 -1.19 -5.38 -1.01
CA LEU A 51 -0.01 -6.15 -0.60
C LEU A 51 0.77 -5.46 0.51
N LEU A 52 0.99 -4.14 0.39
CA LEU A 52 1.67 -3.33 1.40
C LEU A 52 0.88 -3.27 2.71
N SER A 53 -0.44 -3.08 2.64
CA SER A 53 -1.33 -3.12 3.80
C SER A 53 -1.28 -4.47 4.50
N GLY A 54 -1.31 -5.56 3.74
CA GLY A 54 -1.19 -6.92 4.28
C GLY A 54 0.17 -7.18 4.95
N ALA A 55 1.26 -6.61 4.44
CA ALA A 55 2.58 -6.70 5.06
C ALA A 55 2.62 -5.98 6.41
N LEU A 56 2.12 -4.74 6.48
CA LEU A 56 2.04 -3.97 7.71
C LEU A 56 1.20 -4.67 8.78
N GLN A 57 0.07 -5.26 8.40
CA GLN A 57 -0.79 -6.02 9.33
C GLN A 57 -0.08 -7.25 9.90
N ARG A 58 0.68 -8.00 9.09
CA ARG A 58 1.45 -9.16 9.56
C ARG A 58 2.54 -8.78 10.57
N ASP A 59 3.08 -7.56 10.46
CA ASP A 59 4.04 -7.00 11.41
C ASP A 59 3.36 -6.29 12.61
N GLY A 60 2.03 -6.39 12.76
CA GLY A 60 1.28 -5.88 13.91
C GLY A 60 0.73 -4.46 13.75
N TYR A 61 0.98 -3.78 12.64
CA TYR A 61 0.46 -2.44 12.37
C TYR A 61 -0.95 -2.53 11.79
N THR A 62 -1.94 -2.53 12.67
CA THR A 62 -3.35 -2.62 12.27
C THR A 62 -3.95 -1.22 12.12
N PRO A 63 -4.65 -0.93 11.01
CA PRO A 63 -5.35 0.34 10.86
C PRO A 63 -6.42 0.52 11.94
N ARG A 64 -6.50 1.72 12.53
CA ARG A 64 -7.55 2.07 13.51
C ARG A 64 -8.84 2.48 12.82
#